data_AF-A0A968BU41-F1
#
_entry.id   AF-A0A968BU41-F1
#
_cell.length_a   1.000
_cell.length_b   1.000
_cell.length_c   1.000
_cell.angle_alpha   90.00
_cell.angle_beta   90.00
_cell.angle_gamma   90.00
#
_symmetry.space_group_name_H-M   'P 1'
#
loop_
_entity.id
_entity.type
_entity.pdbx_description
1 polymer ?
#
loop_
_entity_poly.entity_id
_entity_poly.type
_entity_poly.pdbx_seq_one_letter_code
_entity_poly.pdbx_strand_id
1 'polypeptide(L)'
;MTTRKRGMRTKKGNVTKKARKKSGMKGKGKKGKFPVFDRKSALSAIKLRHHGKGVSAAAVLRKVAAWASAHNDRRVLRAVARAREVDRKRRGGKK
;
A
#
# COMPACT_ATOMS: atom_id res chain seq x y z
N MET A 1 17.59 16.39 -8.34
CA MET A 1 17.87 15.41 -7.26
C MET A 1 16.74 15.42 -6.23
N THR A 2 15.81 14.46 -6.25
CA THR A 2 14.70 14.42 -5.26
C THR A 2 15.20 13.91 -3.91
N THR A 3 15.18 14.79 -2.92
CA THR A 3 15.52 14.54 -1.52
C THR A 3 14.91 13.23 -1.01
N ARG A 4 15.78 12.24 -0.76
CA ARG A 4 15.37 10.95 -0.17
C ARG A 4 14.68 11.26 1.16
N LYS A 5 13.39 10.89 1.29
CA LYS A 5 12.59 10.85 2.53
C LYS A 5 13.27 9.93 3.57
N ARG A 6 14.43 10.34 4.11
CA ARG A 6 15.36 9.53 4.93
C ARG A 6 14.72 8.96 6.21
N GLY A 7 13.58 9.48 6.67
CA GLY A 7 12.91 9.02 7.90
C GLY A 7 11.96 7.82 7.77
N MET A 8 11.57 7.41 6.55
CA MET A 8 10.51 6.42 6.35
C MET A 8 11.02 5.00 6.01
N ARG A 9 12.30 4.87 5.67
CA ARG A 9 12.97 3.59 5.44
C ARG A 9 14.19 3.38 6.32
N THR A 10 14.43 2.14 6.75
CA THR A 10 15.68 1.73 7.40
C THR A 10 16.82 1.72 6.39
N LYS A 11 18.08 1.66 6.85
CA LYS A 11 19.26 1.50 5.97
C LYS A 11 19.13 0.29 5.02
N LYS A 12 18.43 -0.76 5.44
CA LYS A 12 18.11 -1.96 4.63
C LYS A 12 16.90 -1.81 3.69
N GLY A 13 16.30 -0.62 3.59
CA GLY A 13 15.15 -0.34 2.72
C GLY A 13 13.77 -0.77 3.28
N ASN A 14 13.73 -1.31 4.50
CA ASN A 14 12.48 -1.71 5.15
C ASN A 14 11.72 -0.51 5.72
N VAL A 15 10.41 -0.61 5.89
CA VAL A 15 9.60 0.43 6.53
C VAL A 15 10.01 0.61 8.00
N THR A 16 10.31 1.85 8.43
CA THR A 16 10.71 2.17 9.82
C THR A 16 9.55 2.03 10.81
N LYS A 17 9.87 1.86 12.11
CA LYS A 17 8.89 1.86 13.20
C LYS A 17 8.10 3.19 13.25
N LYS A 18 8.77 4.32 12.97
CA LYS A 18 8.13 5.65 12.86
C LYS A 18 7.10 5.71 11.72
N ALA A 19 7.45 5.20 10.54
CA ALA A 19 6.51 5.13 9.40
C ALA A 19 5.30 4.24 9.71
N ARG A 20 5.51 3.11 10.42
CA ARG A 20 4.42 2.26 10.91
C ARG A 20 3.51 3.01 11.88
N LYS A 21 4.07 3.67 12.91
CA LYS A 21 3.31 4.46 13.89
C LYS A 21 2.49 5.58 13.23
N LYS A 22 3.10 6.39 12.34
CA LYS A 22 2.41 7.46 11.61
C LYS A 22 1.29 6.95 10.73
N SER A 23 1.50 5.80 10.09
CA SER A 23 0.46 5.18 9.29
C SER A 23 -0.65 4.56 10.13
N GLY A 24 -0.47 4.31 11.43
CA GLY A 24 -1.42 3.62 12.31
C GLY A 24 -1.22 2.09 12.39
N MET A 25 -0.10 1.56 11.88
CA MET A 25 0.27 0.15 12.00
C MET A 25 0.66 -0.19 13.44
N LYS A 26 -0.21 -0.88 14.20
CA LYS A 26 0.18 -1.47 15.51
C LYS A 26 0.91 -2.80 15.26
N GLY A 27 2.25 -2.80 15.36
CA GLY A 27 3.12 -4.00 15.27
C GLY A 27 3.67 -4.35 13.87
N LYS A 28 4.41 -5.47 13.77
CA LYS A 28 4.82 -6.07 12.48
C LYS A 28 3.56 -6.58 11.76
N GLY A 29 2.92 -5.75 10.93
CA GLY A 29 1.80 -6.16 10.08
C GLY A 29 0.46 -6.45 10.78
N LYS A 30 0.35 -6.31 12.12
CA LYS A 30 -0.79 -6.87 12.86
C LYS A 30 -2.03 -5.97 12.96
N LYS A 31 -1.95 -4.64 12.82
CA LYS A 31 -3.14 -3.77 12.77
C LYS A 31 -2.98 -2.64 11.75
N GLY A 32 -3.28 -2.97 10.50
CA GLY A 32 -4.32 -2.24 9.78
C GLY A 32 -4.06 -0.86 9.21
N LYS A 33 -2.85 -0.46 8.80
CA LYS A 33 -2.69 0.63 7.79
C LYS A 33 -1.36 0.47 7.04
N PHE A 34 -1.38 0.00 5.80
CA PHE A 34 -0.16 -0.04 4.98
C PHE A 34 0.39 1.40 4.80
N PRO A 35 1.65 1.67 5.20
CA PRO A 35 2.26 2.97 5.00
C PRO A 35 2.58 3.13 3.52
N VAL A 36 2.00 4.17 2.92
CA VAL A 36 2.25 4.56 1.52
C VAL A 36 2.93 5.90 1.55
N PHE A 37 4.20 5.93 1.19
CA PHE A 37 5.01 7.15 1.20
C PHE A 37 5.91 7.29 -0.03
N ASP A 38 6.07 6.21 -0.79
CA ASP A 38 6.75 6.13 -2.07
C ASP A 38 6.20 5.01 -2.94
N ARG A 39 6.60 4.99 -4.22
CA ARG A 39 6.16 3.99 -5.21
C ARG A 39 6.34 2.54 -4.73
N LYS A 40 7.48 2.23 -4.13
CA LYS A 40 7.77 0.85 -3.66
C LYS A 40 6.82 0.43 -2.55
N SER A 41 6.52 1.33 -1.60
CA SER A 41 5.56 1.07 -0.53
C SER A 41 4.12 0.93 -1.05
N ALA A 42 3.74 1.72 -2.06
CA ALA A 42 2.47 1.61 -2.76
C ALA A 42 2.29 0.23 -3.43
N LEU A 43 3.31 -0.22 -4.17
CA LEU A 43 3.30 -1.53 -4.81
C LEU A 43 3.29 -2.68 -3.79
N SER A 44 4.06 -2.56 -2.71
CA SER A 44 4.01 -3.53 -1.61
C SER A 44 2.61 -3.60 -0.97
N ALA A 45 1.95 -2.45 -0.77
CA ALA A 45 0.60 -2.40 -0.22
C ALA A 45 -0.42 -3.10 -1.14
N ILE A 46 -0.32 -2.92 -2.45
CA ILE A 46 -1.16 -3.63 -3.43
C ILE A 46 -0.97 -5.15 -3.33
N LYS A 47 0.28 -5.62 -3.25
CA LYS A 47 0.59 -7.06 -3.12
C LYS A 47 0.04 -7.65 -1.82
N LEU A 48 0.20 -6.93 -0.72
CA LEU A 48 -0.18 -7.40 0.62
C LEU A 48 -1.63 -7.11 1.01
N ARG A 49 -2.46 -6.57 0.10
CA ARG A 49 -3.79 -6.01 0.41
C ARG A 49 -4.76 -6.96 1.11
N HIS A 50 -4.64 -8.27 0.92
CA HIS A 50 -5.48 -9.30 1.53
C HIS A 50 -4.93 -9.83 2.86
N HIS A 51 -3.70 -9.47 3.23
CA HIS A 51 -3.02 -9.99 4.42
C HIS A 51 -3.13 -9.05 5.63
N GLY A 52 -3.75 -7.88 5.47
CA GLY A 52 -3.93 -6.91 6.55
C GLY A 52 -5.13 -7.27 7.44
N LYS A 53 -4.89 -7.56 8.74
CA LYS A 53 -5.99 -7.66 9.71
C LYS A 53 -6.63 -6.28 9.93
N GLY A 54 -7.96 -6.22 9.85
CA GLY A 54 -8.76 -5.03 10.13
C GLY A 54 -8.82 -3.97 9.02
N VAL A 55 -8.36 -4.28 7.80
CA VAL A 55 -8.51 -3.40 6.62
C VAL A 55 -8.90 -4.23 5.42
N SER A 56 -9.96 -3.82 4.74
CA SER A 56 -10.35 -4.46 3.48
C SER A 56 -9.37 -4.15 2.36
N ALA A 57 -9.16 -5.09 1.44
CA ALA A 57 -8.34 -4.87 0.25
C ALA A 57 -8.77 -3.60 -0.53
N ALA A 58 -10.08 -3.33 -0.58
CA ALA A 58 -10.64 -2.12 -1.19
C ALA A 58 -10.13 -0.83 -0.51
N ALA A 59 -10.10 -0.77 0.82
CA ALA A 59 -9.59 0.37 1.56
C ALA A 59 -8.07 0.58 1.32
N VAL A 60 -7.30 -0.51 1.21
CA VAL A 60 -5.88 -0.44 0.83
C VAL A 60 -5.72 0.16 -0.57
N LEU A 61 -6.46 -0.37 -1.56
CA LEU A 61 -6.39 0.10 -2.94
C LEU A 61 -6.84 1.56 -3.08
N ARG A 62 -7.87 2.00 -2.34
CA ARG A 62 -8.33 3.40 -2.31
C ARG A 62 -7.21 4.33 -1.81
N LYS A 63 -6.55 3.96 -0.71
CA LYS A 63 -5.44 4.74 -0.15
C LYS A 63 -4.25 4.81 -1.11
N VAL A 64 -3.91 3.71 -1.76
CA VAL A 64 -2.82 3.66 -2.74
C VAL A 64 -3.15 4.51 -3.97
N ALA A 65 -4.39 4.46 -4.46
CA ALA A 65 -4.84 5.30 -5.57
C ALA A 65 -4.73 6.79 -5.23
N ALA A 66 -5.21 7.21 -4.06
CA ALA A 66 -5.11 8.60 -3.62
C ALA A 66 -3.67 9.11 -3.58
N TRP A 67 -2.74 8.31 -3.05
CA TRP A 67 -1.31 8.65 -3.06
C TRP A 67 -0.76 8.73 -4.49
N ALA A 68 -1.11 7.77 -5.35
CA ALA A 68 -0.63 7.71 -6.73
C ALA A 68 -1.13 8.89 -7.57
N SER A 69 -2.40 9.28 -7.42
CA SER A 69 -2.96 10.48 -8.06
C SER A 69 -2.23 11.74 -7.59
N ALA A 70 -2.02 11.90 -6.29
CA ALA A 70 -1.31 13.05 -5.73
C ALA A 70 0.18 13.15 -6.18
N HIS A 71 0.78 12.05 -6.62
CA HIS A 71 2.18 12.01 -7.09
C HIS A 71 2.29 11.75 -8.61
N ASN A 72 1.17 11.81 -9.34
CA ASN A 72 1.06 11.51 -10.78
C ASN A 72 1.71 10.17 -11.20
N ASP A 73 1.65 9.16 -10.32
CA ASP A 73 2.29 7.86 -10.53
C ASP A 73 1.38 6.91 -11.32
N ARG A 74 1.41 7.08 -12.66
CA ARG A 74 0.63 6.26 -13.59
C ARG A 74 0.89 4.76 -13.44
N ARG A 75 2.11 4.35 -13.06
CA ARG A 75 2.47 2.93 -12.89
C ARG A 75 1.71 2.32 -11.71
N VAL A 76 1.62 3.05 -10.60
CA VAL A 76 0.86 2.60 -9.43
C VAL A 76 -0.64 2.62 -9.72
N LEU A 77 -1.16 3.62 -10.44
CA LEU A 77 -2.57 3.66 -10.84
C LEU A 77 -2.98 2.45 -11.69
N ARG A 78 -2.18 2.08 -12.70
CA ARG A 78 -2.39 0.85 -13.48
C ARG A 78 -2.37 -0.40 -12.62
N ALA A 79 -1.44 -0.48 -11.66
CA ALA A 79 -1.37 -1.61 -10.73
C ALA A 79 -2.60 -1.69 -9.82
N VAL A 80 -3.16 -0.55 -9.38
CA VAL A 80 -4.43 -0.51 -8.63
C VAL A 80 -5.59 -1.01 -9.49
N ALA A 81 -5.70 -0.54 -10.74
CA ALA A 81 -6.75 -0.95 -11.66
C ALA A 81 -6.72 -2.47 -11.89
N ARG A 82 -5.53 -3.03 -12.17
CA ARG A 82 -5.33 -4.47 -12.33
C ARG A 82 -5.69 -5.25 -11.06
N ALA A 83 -5.31 -4.75 -9.89
CA ALA A 83 -5.65 -5.38 -8.62
C ALA A 83 -7.17 -5.44 -8.39
N ARG A 84 -7.91 -4.37 -8.75
CA ARG A 84 -9.38 -4.33 -8.67
C ARG A 84 -10.03 -5.35 -9.62
N GLU A 85 -9.49 -5.48 -10.83
CA GLU A 85 -9.98 -6.47 -11.80
C GLU A 85 -9.79 -7.91 -11.28
N VAL A 86 -8.60 -8.22 -10.74
CA VAL A 86 -8.31 -9.52 -10.13
C VAL A 86 -9.24 -9.79 -8.95
N ASP A 87 -9.47 -8.78 -8.10
CA ASP A 87 -10.36 -8.93 -6.94
C ASP A 87 -11.82 -9.12 -7.39
N ARG A 88 -12.26 -8.51 -8.50
CA ARG A 88 -13.58 -8.74 -9.10
C ARG A 88 -13.73 -10.17 -9.63
N LYS A 89 -12.75 -10.65 -10.40
CA LYS A 89 -12.74 -12.03 -10.93
C LYS A 89 -12.78 -13.08 -9.82
N ARG A 90 -12.01 -12.88 -8.75
CA ARG A 90 -12.03 -13.75 -7.56
C ARG A 90 -13.38 -13.81 -6.84
N ARG A 91 -14.22 -12.78 -6.95
CA ARG A 91 -15.56 -12.75 -6.37
C ARG A 91 -16.63 -13.33 -7.30
N GLY A 92 -16.46 -13.18 -8.62
CA GLY A 92 -17.40 -13.69 -9.63
C GLY A 92 -17.25 -15.17 -9.98
N GLY A 93 -16.10 -15.79 -9.69
CA GLY A 93 -15.85 -17.23 -9.89
C GLY A 93 -16.24 -18.13 -8.72
N LYS A 94 -16.93 -17.60 -7.71
CA LYS A 94 -17.61 -18.38 -6.67
C LYS A 94 -19.10 -18.48 -7.05
N LYS A 95 -19.41 -19.33 -8.01
CA LYS A 95 -20.75 -19.87 -8.23
C LYS A 95 -20.64 -21.38 -8.18
#